data_AF-A0A1S2VN23-F1
#
_entry.id   AF-A0A1S2VN23-F1
#
_cell.length_a   1.000
_cell.length_b   1.000
_cell.length_c   1.000
_cell.angle_alpha   90.00
_cell.angle_beta   90.00
_cell.angle_gamma   90.00
#
_symmetry.space_group_name_H-M   'P 1'
#
loop_
_entity.id
_entity.type
_entity.pdbx_description
1 polymer ?
#
loop_
_entity_poly.entity_id
_entity_poly.type
_entity_poly.pdbx_seq_one_letter_code
_entity_poly.pdbx_strand_id
1 'polypeptide(L)'
;MDEKDKLIADLREQLIKKDEVIAARDKTIASQETDLTAAAGLVAGLRQKLTAAEATAETAPAKPTLTVARKEYEFLSDFSWKGEEVTFEVLKANKKLAEELVKEGVGNLRLLTPEQA
;
A
#
# COMPACT_ATOMS: atom_id res chain seq x y z
N MET A 1 58.56 8.60 -32.89
CA MET A 1 57.61 7.72 -32.20
C MET A 1 57.10 6.74 -33.24
N ASP A 2 57.41 5.46 -33.06
CA ASP A 2 57.00 4.36 -33.95
C ASP A 2 55.46 4.23 -33.92
N GLU A 3 54.85 3.77 -35.01
CA GLU A 3 53.43 3.40 -35.08
C GLU A 3 53.03 2.43 -33.97
N LYS A 4 53.93 1.52 -33.57
CA LYS A 4 53.75 0.64 -32.40
C LYS A 4 53.61 1.41 -31.09
N ASP A 5 54.42 2.45 -30.87
CA ASP A 5 54.35 3.26 -29.65
C ASP A 5 53.01 4.01 -29.56
N LYS A 6 52.50 4.50 -30.71
CA LYS A 6 51.19 5.15 -30.79
C LYS A 6 50.05 4.17 -30.49
N LEU A 7 50.11 2.96 -31.05
CA LEU A 7 49.13 1.92 -30.77
C LEU A 7 49.12 1.51 -29.28
N ILE A 8 50.30 1.37 -28.67
CA ILE A 8 50.41 1.07 -27.24
C ILE A 8 49.82 2.20 -26.39
N ALA A 9 50.08 3.46 -26.73
CA ALA A 9 49.53 4.61 -26.02
C ALA A 9 47.99 4.65 -26.11
N ASP A 10 47.42 4.43 -27.30
CA ASP A 10 45.97 4.40 -27.51
C ASP A 10 45.31 3.23 -26.75
N LEU A 11 45.90 2.03 -26.79
CA LEU A 11 45.40 0.89 -26.03
C LEU A 11 45.42 1.12 -24.52
N ARG A 12 46.46 1.79 -23.99
CA ARG A 12 46.53 2.17 -22.58
C ARG A 12 45.44 3.17 -22.20
N GLU A 13 45.19 4.16 -23.05
CA GLU A 13 44.13 5.13 -22.83
C GLU A 13 42.74 4.46 -22.85
N GLN A 14 42.51 3.53 -23.79
CA GLN A 14 41.28 2.75 -23.84
C GLN A 14 41.08 1.86 -22.61
N LEU A 15 42.16 1.26 -22.08
CA LEU A 15 42.11 0.47 -20.84
C LEU A 15 41.72 1.34 -19.64
N ILE A 16 42.37 2.49 -19.46
CA ILE A 16 42.05 3.43 -18.37
C ILE A 16 40.57 3.84 -18.43
N LYS A 17 40.07 4.21 -19.62
CA LYS A 17 38.64 4.57 -19.79
C LYS A 17 37.71 3.41 -19.44
N LYS A 18 38.07 2.17 -19.77
CA LYS A 18 37.27 0.99 -19.42
C LYS A 18 37.28 0.74 -17.90
N ASP A 19 38.42 0.90 -17.26
CA ASP A 19 38.55 0.75 -15.80
C ASP A 19 37.71 1.80 -15.06
N GLU A 20 37.70 3.05 -15.53
CA GLU A 20 36.84 4.11 -14.98
C GLU A 20 35.34 3.78 -15.13
N VAL A 21 34.94 3.23 -16.29
CA VAL A 21 33.55 2.80 -16.52
C VAL A 21 33.17 1.63 -15.60
N ILE A 22 34.07 0.67 -15.39
CA ILE A 22 33.85 -0.46 -14.48
C ILE A 22 33.68 0.05 -13.06
N ALA A 23 34.57 0.92 -12.57
CA ALA A 23 34.49 1.48 -11.23
C ALA A 23 33.18 2.27 -11.00
N ALA A 24 32.70 3.02 -12.01
CA ALA A 24 31.43 3.71 -11.94
C ALA A 24 30.23 2.75 -11.89
N ARG A 25 30.30 1.63 -12.61
CA ARG A 25 29.27 0.57 -12.58
C ARG A 25 29.25 -0.15 -11.24
N ASP A 26 30.41 -0.48 -10.68
CA ASP A 26 30.51 -1.15 -9.38
C ASP A 26 29.90 -0.30 -8.27
N LYS A 27 30.16 1.01 -8.27
CA LYS A 27 29.50 1.95 -7.34
C LYS A 27 27.98 1.98 -7.52
N THR A 28 27.52 1.91 -8.77
CA THR A 28 26.09 1.87 -9.09
C THR A 28 25.44 0.59 -8.56
N ILE A 29 26.08 -0.56 -8.77
CA ILE A 29 25.62 -1.86 -8.29
C ILE A 29 25.52 -1.86 -6.76
N ALA A 30 26.56 -1.40 -6.05
CA ALA A 30 26.56 -1.34 -4.60
C ALA A 30 25.42 -0.45 -4.05
N SER A 31 25.12 0.66 -4.73
CA SER A 31 23.97 1.51 -4.39
C SER A 31 22.65 0.76 -4.59
N GLN A 32 22.49 0.06 -5.71
CA GLN A 32 21.28 -0.69 -6.02
C GLN A 32 21.06 -1.86 -5.06
N GLU A 33 22.11 -2.55 -4.63
CA GLU A 33 22.03 -3.61 -3.62
C GLU A 33 21.58 -3.07 -2.25
N THR A 34 22.03 -1.87 -1.89
CA THR A 34 21.59 -1.18 -0.68
C THR A 34 20.10 -0.83 -0.74
N ASP A 35 19.65 -0.25 -1.86
CA ASP A 35 18.24 0.10 -2.07
C ASP A 35 17.34 -1.15 -2.07
N LEU A 36 17.78 -2.24 -2.69
CA LEU A 36 17.06 -3.52 -2.71
C LEU A 36 16.90 -4.10 -1.30
N THR A 37 17.95 -4.03 -0.50
CA THR A 37 17.93 -4.50 0.90
C THR A 37 16.94 -3.67 1.74
N ALA A 38 16.95 -2.34 1.57
CA ALA A 38 16.01 -1.46 2.26
C ALA A 38 14.55 -1.75 1.86
N ALA A 39 14.30 -1.92 0.55
CA ALA A 39 12.97 -2.25 0.04
C ALA A 39 12.47 -3.60 0.57
N ALA A 40 13.34 -4.61 0.63
CA ALA A 40 13.00 -5.92 1.21
C ALA A 40 12.60 -5.79 2.68
N GLY A 41 13.32 -4.97 3.46
CA GLY A 41 12.97 -4.68 4.85
C GLY A 41 11.59 -4.01 5.00
N LEU A 42 11.27 -3.04 4.14
CA LEU A 42 9.95 -2.39 4.14
C LEU A 42 8.83 -3.38 3.82
N VAL A 43 9.02 -4.25 2.82
CA VAL A 43 8.04 -5.28 2.46
C VAL A 43 7.81 -6.26 3.61
N ALA A 44 8.88 -6.72 4.28
CA ALA A 44 8.78 -7.59 5.44
C ALA A 44 8.00 -6.92 6.59
N GLY A 45 8.31 -5.65 6.87
CA GLY A 45 7.61 -4.88 7.91
C GLY A 45 6.12 -4.66 7.58
N LEU A 46 5.78 -4.37 6.32
CA LEU A 46 4.39 -4.23 5.89
C LEU A 46 3.62 -5.54 5.98
N ARG A 47 4.24 -6.67 5.60
CA ARG A 47 3.64 -8.00 5.75
C ARG A 47 3.32 -8.33 7.20
N GLN A 48 4.25 -8.05 8.12
CA GLN A 48 4.01 -8.27 9.56
C GLN A 48 2.85 -7.42 10.07
N LYS A 49 2.76 -6.15 9.66
CA LYS A 49 1.64 -5.27 10.04
C LYS A 49 0.31 -5.77 9.49
N LEU A 50 0.30 -6.26 8.25
CA LEU A 50 -0.91 -6.82 7.62
C LEU A 50 -1.38 -8.06 8.39
N THR A 51 -0.49 -9.02 8.66
CA THR A 51 -0.83 -10.23 9.42
C THR A 51 -1.32 -9.89 10.83
N ALA A 52 -0.72 -8.90 11.50
CA ALA A 52 -1.20 -8.45 12.80
C ALA A 52 -2.60 -7.82 12.73
N ALA A 53 -2.87 -7.01 11.70
CA ALA A 53 -4.18 -6.42 11.47
C ALA A 53 -5.25 -7.49 11.16
N GLU A 54 -4.91 -8.49 10.35
CA GLU A 54 -5.78 -9.63 10.02
C GLU A 54 -6.12 -10.46 11.26
N ALA A 55 -5.12 -10.80 12.09
CA ALA A 55 -5.35 -11.52 13.34
C ALA A 55 -6.24 -10.73 14.33
N THR A 56 -6.12 -9.40 14.31
CA THR A 56 -6.98 -8.52 15.12
C THR A 56 -8.40 -8.46 14.55
N ALA A 57 -8.57 -8.52 13.23
CA ALA A 57 -9.87 -8.55 12.59
C ALA A 57 -10.61 -9.87 12.84
N GLU A 58 -9.91 -11.00 12.89
CA GLU A 58 -10.50 -12.32 13.14
C GLU A 58 -11.00 -12.50 14.60
N THR A 59 -10.46 -11.71 15.53
CA THR A 59 -10.87 -11.72 16.94
C THR A 59 -11.80 -10.57 17.30
N ALA A 60 -12.10 -9.67 16.36
CA ALA A 60 -13.01 -8.56 16.60
C ALA A 60 -14.46 -9.08 16.75
N PRO A 61 -15.24 -8.54 17.72
CA PRO A 61 -16.66 -8.85 17.80
C PRO A 61 -17.34 -8.47 16.48
N ALA A 62 -18.27 -9.31 16.03
CA ALA A 62 -19.04 -9.09 14.82
C ALA A 62 -19.66 -7.68 14.85
N LYS A 63 -19.33 -6.88 13.84
CA LYS A 63 -19.84 -5.52 13.73
C LYS A 63 -21.33 -5.55 13.43
N PRO A 64 -22.11 -4.59 13.96
CA PRO A 64 -23.54 -4.57 13.75
C PRO A 64 -23.87 -4.32 12.27
N THR A 65 -24.91 -4.98 11.76
CA THR A 65 -25.34 -4.92 10.36
C THR A 65 -26.73 -4.31 10.22
N LEU A 66 -26.98 -3.66 9.08
CA LEU A 66 -28.28 -3.10 8.72
C LEU A 66 -28.63 -3.40 7.25
N THR A 67 -29.90 -3.62 6.97
CA THR A 67 -30.40 -3.82 5.61
C THR A 67 -30.92 -2.51 5.02
N VAL A 68 -30.30 -2.04 3.94
CA VAL A 68 -30.71 -0.84 3.20
C VAL A 68 -30.99 -1.24 1.76
N ALA A 69 -32.20 -0.95 1.25
CA ALA A 69 -32.60 -1.28 -0.11
C ALA A 69 -32.27 -2.72 -0.58
N ARG A 70 -32.52 -3.72 0.30
CA ARG A 70 -32.25 -5.17 0.08
C ARG A 70 -30.76 -5.56 0.01
N LYS A 71 -29.87 -4.67 0.44
CA LYS A 71 -28.44 -4.95 0.58
C LYS A 71 -28.07 -4.87 2.05
N GLU A 72 -27.17 -5.73 2.50
CA GLU A 72 -26.65 -5.71 3.87
C GLU A 72 -25.40 -4.85 3.95
N TYR A 73 -25.37 -3.98 4.96
CA TYR A 73 -24.23 -3.12 5.25
C TYR A 73 -23.74 -3.38 6.66
N GLU A 74 -22.44 -3.45 6.82
CA GLU A 74 -21.75 -3.49 8.09
C GLU A 74 -21.45 -2.06 8.56
N PHE A 75 -21.81 -1.75 9.80
CA PHE A 75 -21.54 -0.47 10.43
C PHE A 75 -20.17 -0.49 11.10
N LEU A 76 -19.25 0.36 10.63
CA LEU A 76 -17.84 0.28 11.02
C LEU A 76 -17.54 0.90 12.39
N SER A 77 -18.15 2.06 12.67
CA SER A 77 -18.01 2.85 13.89
C SER A 77 -18.96 4.04 13.85
N ASP A 78 -19.25 4.62 15.02
CA ASP A 78 -19.93 5.91 15.13
C ASP A 78 -19.13 7.03 14.43
N PHE A 79 -19.84 7.99 13.88
CA PHE A 79 -19.26 9.11 13.12
C PHE A 79 -20.19 10.32 13.14
N SER A 80 -19.68 11.49 12.71
CA SER A 80 -20.52 12.67 12.51
C SER A 80 -20.78 12.92 11.03
N TRP A 81 -22.02 13.25 10.70
CA TRP A 81 -22.42 13.62 9.35
C TRP A 81 -23.38 14.81 9.38
N LYS A 82 -23.09 15.83 8.57
CA LYS A 82 -23.79 17.12 8.55
C LYS A 82 -23.95 17.76 9.95
N GLY A 83 -23.00 17.51 10.85
CA GLY A 83 -22.98 18.05 12.22
C GLY A 83 -23.79 17.25 13.25
N GLU A 84 -24.42 16.15 12.84
CA GLU A 84 -25.13 15.24 13.74
C GLU A 84 -24.28 14.00 14.02
N GLU A 85 -24.44 13.43 15.22
CA GLU A 85 -23.82 12.15 15.58
C GLU A 85 -24.67 11.00 15.01
N VAL A 86 -24.03 10.14 14.23
CA VAL A 86 -24.63 8.97 13.61
C VAL A 86 -24.12 7.73 14.32
N THR A 87 -25.00 7.12 15.10
CA THR A 87 -24.79 5.82 15.76
C THR A 87 -25.57 4.71 15.06
N PHE A 88 -25.24 3.46 15.36
CA PHE A 88 -25.99 2.32 14.83
C PHE A 88 -27.50 2.39 15.15
N GLU A 89 -27.86 2.79 16.37
CA GLU A 89 -29.27 2.90 16.79
C GLU A 89 -30.00 4.00 16.03
N VAL A 90 -29.34 5.13 15.73
CA VAL A 90 -29.90 6.20 14.89
C VAL A 90 -30.21 5.69 13.49
N LEU A 91 -29.31 4.91 12.88
CA LEU A 91 -29.52 4.33 11.55
C LEU A 91 -30.64 3.29 11.53
N LYS A 92 -30.73 2.47 12.58
CA LYS A 92 -31.79 1.48 12.74
C LYS A 92 -33.17 2.14 12.87
N ALA A 93 -33.25 3.26 13.58
CA ALA A 93 -34.48 4.04 13.73
C ALA A 93 -34.82 4.88 12.48
N ASN A 94 -33.81 5.36 11.75
CA ASN A 94 -33.97 6.27 10.62
C ASN A 94 -33.50 5.67 9.29
N LYS A 95 -34.39 4.88 8.67
CA LYS A 95 -34.13 4.23 7.38
C LYS A 95 -33.80 5.22 6.25
N LYS A 96 -34.41 6.42 6.25
CA LYS A 96 -34.13 7.44 5.22
C LYS A 96 -32.70 7.95 5.32
N LEU A 97 -32.22 8.20 6.54
CA LEU A 97 -30.83 8.58 6.78
C LEU A 97 -29.88 7.48 6.32
N ALA A 98 -30.15 6.22 6.65
CA ALA A 98 -29.34 5.09 6.18
C ALA A 98 -29.28 5.01 4.63
N GLU A 99 -30.41 5.22 3.94
CA GLU A 99 -30.47 5.28 2.47
C GLU A 99 -29.68 6.47 1.90
N GLU A 100 -29.75 7.64 2.53
CA GLU A 100 -29.00 8.83 2.12
C GLU A 100 -27.49 8.63 2.28
N LEU A 101 -27.04 8.10 3.41
CA LEU A 101 -25.62 7.83 3.68
C LEU A 101 -25.04 6.80 2.71
N VAL A 102 -25.80 5.75 2.38
CA VAL A 102 -25.41 4.77 1.36
C VAL A 102 -25.33 5.43 -0.02
N LYS A 103 -26.27 6.32 -0.36
CA LYS A 103 -26.27 7.05 -1.64
C LYS A 103 -25.11 8.04 -1.75
N GLU A 104 -24.75 8.71 -0.66
CA GLU A 104 -23.60 9.62 -0.58
C GLU A 104 -22.25 8.86 -0.50
N GLY A 105 -22.27 7.54 -0.29
CA GLY A 105 -21.06 6.72 -0.27
C GLY A 105 -20.23 6.89 1.00
N VAL A 106 -20.88 7.10 2.16
CA VAL A 106 -20.19 7.28 3.43
C VAL A 106 -19.42 6.00 3.83
N GLY A 107 -18.10 6.14 4.03
CA GLY A 107 -17.19 5.01 4.24
C GLY A 107 -17.42 4.19 5.51
N ASN A 108 -18.21 4.71 6.46
CA ASN A 108 -18.57 4.02 7.71
C ASN A 108 -19.66 2.94 7.53
N LEU A 109 -20.21 2.81 6.32
CA LEU A 109 -21.14 1.77 5.92
C LEU A 109 -20.53 0.91 4.80
N ARG A 110 -20.10 -0.30 5.15
CA ARG A 110 -19.46 -1.22 4.20
C ARG A 110 -20.49 -2.20 3.67
N LEU A 111 -20.69 -2.24 2.35
CA LEU A 111 -21.55 -3.25 1.73
C LEU A 111 -20.97 -4.66 1.97
N LEU A 112 -21.77 -5.55 2.54
CA LEU A 112 -21.44 -6.97 2.61
C LEU A 112 -21.87 -7.62 1.29
N THR A 113 -20.90 -8.14 0.54
CA THR A 113 -21.19 -9.02 -0.61
C THR A 113 -21.45 -10.44 -0.11
N PRO A 114 -22.27 -11.27 -0.80
CA PRO A 114 -22.64 -12.63 -0.37
C PRO A 114 -21.47 -13.58 -0.08
N GLU A 115 -20.26 -13.25 -0.53
CA GLU A 115 -19.03 -14.00 -0.22
C GLU A 115 -18.45 -13.71 1.17
N GLN A 116 -18.98 -12.74 1.91
CA GLN A 116 -18.44 -12.22 3.17
C GLN A 116 -19.44 -12.28 4.35
N ALA A 117 -20.57 -12.98 4.18
CA ALA A 117 -21.62 -13.16 5.19
C ALA A 117 -21.61 -14.58 5.75
#